data_AF-A0A4Q6CCL8-F1
#
_entry.id   AF-A0A4Q6CCL8-F1
#
_cell.length_a   1.000
_cell.length_b   1.000
_cell.length_c   1.000
_cell.angle_alpha   90.00
_cell.angle_beta   90.00
_cell.angle_gamma   90.00
#
_symmetry.space_group_name_H-M   'P 1'
#
loop_
_entity.id
_entity.type
_entity.pdbx_description
1 polymer ?
#
loop_
_entity_poly.entity_id
_entity_poly.type
_entity_poly.pdbx_seq_one_letter_code
_entity_poly.pdbx_strand_id
1 'polypeptide(L)'
;MAFSVGADDFVTKPFEMLELRARVESKLRKRERATQELDVIRCGPLELNKTTQRAYKTEGGDKQEIDLSSLEFKLLLYFATNPDVVLSRDRILDSVWGEGRYVDARAVDTHVSKVRKKLGLAGDVISSVHGTGYRFSVEAEPKEKLIGLSEAQAEKPGGIPSLPGSKPQG
;
A
#
# COMPACT_ATOMS: atom_id res chain seq x y z
N MET A 1 46.52 -72.18 10.46
CA MET A 1 47.17 -70.92 10.89
C MET A 1 48.01 -70.39 9.72
N ALA A 2 47.54 -69.35 9.03
CA ALA A 2 48.33 -68.48 8.13
C ALA A 2 47.46 -67.29 7.68
N PHE A 3 48.14 -66.16 7.46
CA PHE A 3 47.68 -64.78 7.28
C PHE A 3 46.95 -64.52 5.95
N SER A 4 45.95 -63.64 5.95
CA SER A 4 45.57 -62.82 4.79
C SER A 4 44.92 -61.54 5.31
N VAL A 5 45.77 -60.54 5.53
CA VAL A 5 45.39 -59.17 5.84
C VAL A 5 44.68 -58.60 4.61
N GLY A 6 43.46 -58.09 4.80
CA GLY A 6 42.80 -57.17 3.89
C GLY A 6 42.70 -55.84 4.62
N ALA A 7 43.73 -55.02 4.51
CA ALA A 7 43.76 -53.66 5.01
C ALA A 7 43.41 -52.75 3.84
N ASP A 8 42.16 -52.31 3.75
CA ASP A 8 41.66 -51.25 2.87
C ASP A 8 40.27 -50.93 3.46
N ASP A 9 39.88 -49.76 3.92
CA ASP A 9 40.37 -48.43 3.63
C ASP A 9 39.89 -47.50 4.75
N PHE A 10 40.82 -46.68 5.21
CA PHE A 10 40.64 -45.32 5.71
C PHE A 10 39.52 -45.01 6.71
N VAL A 11 39.98 -44.72 7.93
CA VAL A 11 39.64 -43.45 8.59
C VAL A 11 39.60 -42.34 7.53
N THR A 12 38.40 -41.88 7.20
CA THR A 12 38.01 -40.49 6.89
C THR A 12 36.60 -40.62 6.29
N LYS A 13 35.56 -40.01 6.84
CA LYS A 13 35.47 -38.57 7.00
C LYS A 13 34.40 -38.23 8.05
N PRO A 14 34.69 -37.35 9.00
CA PRO A 14 33.64 -36.67 9.75
C PRO A 14 33.03 -35.63 8.82
N PHE A 15 31.87 -35.90 8.22
CA PHE A 15 31.03 -34.81 7.71
C PHE A 15 30.10 -34.39 8.83
N GLU A 16 30.68 -33.56 9.69
CA GLU A 16 30.03 -32.49 10.43
C GLU A 16 28.49 -32.54 10.43
N MET A 17 27.91 -33.26 11.41
CA MET A 17 26.48 -33.11 11.76
C MET A 17 26.14 -31.62 12.01
N LEU A 18 27.14 -30.83 12.40
CA LEU A 18 27.11 -29.38 12.51
C LEU A 18 27.02 -28.65 11.15
N GLU A 19 27.70 -29.11 10.10
CA GLU A 19 27.65 -28.48 8.77
C GLU A 19 26.31 -28.73 8.09
N LEU A 20 25.77 -29.96 8.23
CA LEU A 20 24.44 -30.28 7.74
C LEU A 20 23.39 -29.42 8.47
N ARG A 21 23.47 -29.33 9.80
CA ARG A 21 22.60 -28.47 10.60
C ARG A 21 22.74 -27.00 10.24
N ALA A 22 23.97 -26.49 10.09
CA ALA A 22 24.24 -25.12 9.69
C ALA A 22 23.73 -24.82 8.28
N ARG A 23 23.79 -25.77 7.35
CA ARG A 23 23.26 -25.63 5.99
C ARG A 23 21.74 -25.62 5.97
N VAL A 24 21.09 -26.45 6.79
CA VAL A 24 19.63 -26.44 6.99
C VAL A 24 19.19 -25.14 7.66
N GLU A 25 19.83 -24.73 8.75
CA GLU A 25 19.56 -23.46 9.45
C GLU A 25 19.81 -22.25 8.55
N SER A 26 20.86 -22.27 7.72
CA SER A 26 21.16 -21.21 6.75
C SER A 26 20.11 -21.14 5.64
N LYS A 27 19.66 -22.30 5.11
CA LYS A 27 18.57 -22.36 4.12
C LYS A 27 17.24 -21.90 4.71
N LEU A 28 16.93 -22.27 5.96
CA LEU A 28 15.74 -21.81 6.69
C LEU A 28 15.81 -20.31 6.95
N ARG A 29 16.93 -19.78 7.46
CA ARG A 29 17.14 -18.33 7.66
C ARG A 29 17.04 -17.54 6.36
N LYS A 30 17.56 -18.09 5.25
CA LYS A 30 17.43 -17.45 3.94
C LYS A 30 15.97 -17.41 3.48
N ARG A 31 15.21 -18.46 3.75
CA ARG A 31 13.77 -18.52 3.46
C ARG A 31 12.98 -17.58 4.38
N GLU A 32 13.28 -17.54 5.67
CA GLU A 32 12.66 -16.62 6.63
C GLU A 32 12.93 -15.16 6.28
N ARG A 33 14.15 -14.79 5.89
CA ARG A 33 14.45 -13.43 5.39
C ARG A 33 13.69 -13.10 4.10
N ALA A 34 13.63 -14.04 3.16
CA ALA A 34 12.86 -13.85 1.94
C ALA A 34 11.35 -13.69 2.24
N THR A 35 10.79 -14.46 3.18
CA THR A 35 9.41 -14.30 3.63
C THR A 35 9.18 -12.98 4.36
N GLN A 36 10.12 -12.56 5.22
CA GLN A 36 10.05 -11.27 5.91
C GLN A 36 10.10 -10.09 4.93
N GLU A 37 10.87 -10.18 3.85
CA GLU A 37 10.87 -9.17 2.78
C GLU A 37 9.53 -9.14 2.01
N LEU A 38 8.88 -10.28 1.79
CA LEU A 38 7.54 -10.35 1.16
C LEU A 38 6.43 -9.76 2.05
N ASP A 39 6.62 -9.84 3.36
CA ASP A 39 5.67 -9.32 4.35
C ASP A 39 5.84 -7.82 4.64
N VAL A 40 6.87 -7.19 4.10
CA VAL A 40 7.12 -5.75 4.27
C VAL A 40 6.75 -4.99 3.00
N ILE A 41 5.82 -4.05 3.12
CA ILE A 41 5.49 -3.08 2.06
C ILE A 41 6.23 -1.78 2.35
N ARG A 42 6.96 -1.26 1.36
CA ARG A 42 7.61 0.04 1.42
C ARG A 42 6.96 1.00 0.43
N CYS A 43 6.51 2.15 0.91
CA CYS A 43 5.86 3.18 0.12
C CYS A 43 6.46 4.55 0.50
N GLY A 44 7.44 5.01 -0.27
CA GLY A 44 8.15 6.26 0.02
C GLY A 44 8.77 6.22 1.43
N PRO A 45 8.44 7.18 2.33
CA PRO A 45 8.95 7.18 3.70
C PRO A 45 8.28 6.15 4.62
N LEU A 46 7.26 5.41 4.17
CA LEU A 46 6.50 4.47 4.99
C LEU A 46 6.97 3.02 4.78
N GLU A 47 7.04 2.28 5.89
CA GLU A 47 7.26 0.85 5.90
C GLU A 47 6.18 0.16 6.73
N LEU A 48 5.51 -0.84 6.16
CA LEU A 48 4.44 -1.61 6.79
C LEU A 48 4.85 -3.08 6.86
N ASN A 49 4.83 -3.66 8.05
CA ASN A 49 5.08 -5.09 8.24
C ASN A 49 3.76 -5.82 8.51
N LYS A 50 3.33 -6.65 7.55
CA LYS A 50 2.05 -7.38 7.60
C LYS A 50 1.96 -8.35 8.78
N THR A 51 3.06 -9.06 9.07
CA THR A 51 3.13 -10.12 10.09
C THR A 51 2.99 -9.53 11.50
N THR A 52 3.71 -8.45 11.77
CA THR A 52 3.76 -7.81 13.09
C THR A 52 2.68 -6.75 13.26
N GLN A 53 1.98 -6.38 12.18
CA GLN A 53 1.01 -5.28 12.13
C GLN A 53 1.60 -3.94 12.58
N ARG A 54 2.88 -3.71 12.29
CA ARG A 54 3.60 -2.48 12.65
C ARG A 54 3.82 -1.60 11.44
N ALA A 55 3.71 -0.30 11.66
CA ALA A 55 3.98 0.73 10.67
C ALA A 55 5.13 1.62 11.15
N TYR A 56 6.00 2.01 10.23
CA TYR A 56 7.11 2.91 10.49
C TYR A 56 7.10 4.02 9.46
N LYS A 57 7.51 5.22 9.89
CA LYS A 57 7.83 6.34 9.01
C LYS A 57 9.30 6.69 9.12
N THR A 58 9.88 7.18 8.04
CA THR A 58 11.23 7.74 8.02
C THR A 58 11.13 9.25 7.89
N GLU A 59 11.64 9.98 8.88
CA GLU A 59 11.60 11.44 8.93
C GLU A 59 12.97 11.95 9.39
N GLY A 60 13.60 12.83 8.60
CA GLY A 60 14.95 13.33 8.91
C GLY A 60 16.07 12.28 8.86
N GLY A 61 15.81 11.10 8.27
CA GLY A 61 16.74 9.96 8.26
C GLY A 61 16.53 8.96 9.40
N ASP A 62 15.70 9.29 10.38
CA ASP A 62 15.36 8.41 11.50
C ASP A 62 14.08 7.62 11.23
N LYS A 63 14.10 6.34 11.57
CA LYS A 63 12.94 5.45 11.50
C LYS A 63 12.16 5.49 12.81
N GLN A 64 10.90 5.90 12.74
CA GLN A 64 10.00 6.02 13.89
C GLN A 64 8.80 5.08 13.71
N GLU A 65 8.46 4.34 14.76
CA GLU A 65 7.24 3.52 14.79
C GLU A 65 6.00 4.41 14.93
N ILE A 66 4.94 4.08 14.20
CA ILE A 66 3.67 4.78 14.21
C ILE A 66 2.69 3.95 15.02
N ASP A 67 2.22 4.50 16.14
CA ASP A 67 1.23 3.82 16.98
C ASP A 67 -0.15 3.82 16.32
N LEU A 68 -0.50 2.70 15.67
CA LEU A 68 -1.78 2.47 15.01
C LEU A 68 -2.56 1.38 15.75
N SER A 69 -3.86 1.61 15.93
CA SER A 69 -4.77 0.52 16.30
C SER A 69 -4.83 -0.52 15.18
N SER A 70 -5.28 -1.74 15.49
CA SER A 70 -5.39 -2.82 14.50
C SER A 70 -6.26 -2.43 13.30
N LEU A 71 -7.27 -1.60 13.50
CA LEU A 71 -8.18 -1.14 12.45
C LEU A 71 -7.52 -0.06 11.57
N GLU A 72 -6.83 0.88 12.19
CA GLU A 72 -6.06 1.91 11.48
C GLU A 72 -4.92 1.28 10.66
N PHE A 73 -4.25 0.26 11.21
CA PHE A 73 -3.23 -0.50 10.48
C PHE A 73 -3.84 -1.22 9.28
N LYS A 74 -4.97 -1.92 9.45
CA LYS A 74 -5.68 -2.57 8.33
C LYS A 74 -6.08 -1.58 7.24
N LEU A 75 -6.58 -0.41 7.64
CA LEU A 75 -6.94 0.66 6.70
C LEU A 75 -5.72 1.13 5.89
N LEU A 76 -4.62 1.43 6.58
CA LEU A 76 -3.38 1.86 5.93
C LEU A 76 -2.80 0.77 5.03
N LEU A 77 -2.84 -0.48 5.46
CA LEU A 77 -2.40 -1.63 4.67
C LEU A 77 -3.25 -1.77 3.41
N TYR A 78 -4.57 -1.65 3.51
CA TYR A 78 -5.48 -1.74 2.37
C TYR A 78 -5.19 -0.65 1.33
N PHE A 79 -4.90 0.56 1.77
CA PHE A 79 -4.44 1.64 0.88
C PHE A 79 -3.09 1.31 0.22
N ALA A 80 -2.10 0.87 1.00
CA ALA A 80 -0.77 0.56 0.50
C ALA A 80 -0.72 -0.64 -0.46
N THR A 81 -1.66 -1.59 -0.34
CA THR A 81 -1.81 -2.70 -1.30
C THR A 81 -2.53 -2.30 -2.58
N ASN A 82 -3.16 -1.13 -2.63
CA ASN A 82 -3.88 -0.60 -3.78
C ASN A 82 -3.36 0.80 -4.18
N PRO A 83 -2.06 0.93 -4.51
CA PRO A 83 -1.48 2.22 -4.87
C PRO A 83 -2.10 2.77 -6.16
N ASP A 84 -2.30 4.08 -6.19
CA ASP A 84 -2.87 4.89 -7.28
C ASP A 84 -4.29 4.51 -7.73
N VAL A 85 -4.95 3.60 -6.99
CA VAL A 85 -6.34 3.23 -7.19
C VAL A 85 -7.25 4.15 -6.38
N VAL A 86 -8.33 4.62 -7.01
CA VAL A 86 -9.41 5.32 -6.29
C VAL A 86 -10.31 4.28 -5.63
N LEU A 87 -10.36 4.31 -4.30
CA LEU A 87 -11.18 3.42 -3.48
C LEU A 87 -12.40 4.19 -2.98
N SER A 88 -13.60 3.68 -3.27
CA SER A 88 -14.84 4.25 -2.75
C SER A 88 -14.97 3.99 -1.25
N ARG A 89 -15.77 4.82 -0.57
CA ARG A 89 -16.02 4.66 0.88
C ARG A 89 -16.61 3.29 1.20
N ASP A 90 -17.57 2.84 0.40
CA ASP A 90 -18.19 1.52 0.57
C ASP A 90 -17.18 0.39 0.40
N ARG A 91 -16.30 0.45 -0.62
CA ARG A 91 -15.25 -0.55 -0.81
C ARG A 91 -14.27 -0.62 0.36
N ILE A 92 -13.89 0.55 0.89
CA ILE A 92 -12.99 0.64 2.05
C ILE A 92 -13.69 0.06 3.28
N LEU A 93 -14.96 0.42 3.49
CA LEU A 93 -15.78 -0.08 4.59
C LEU A 93 -15.84 -1.61 4.56
N ASP A 94 -16.26 -2.19 3.44
CA ASP A 94 -16.40 -3.64 3.27
C ASP A 94 -15.07 -4.36 3.48
N SER A 95 -13.98 -3.84 2.91
CA SER A 95 -12.67 -4.51 2.97
C SER A 95 -12.01 -4.43 4.35
N VAL A 96 -12.20 -3.33 5.09
CA VAL A 96 -11.50 -3.09 6.36
C VAL A 96 -12.35 -3.50 7.57
N TRP A 97 -13.66 -3.26 7.53
CA TRP A 97 -14.59 -3.63 8.60
C TRP A 97 -15.24 -5.01 8.37
N GLY A 98 -15.32 -5.50 7.14
CA GLY A 98 -15.98 -6.76 6.81
C GLY A 98 -17.50 -6.63 6.65
N GLU A 99 -18.08 -7.54 5.87
CA GLU A 99 -19.51 -7.61 5.61
C GLU A 99 -20.31 -7.85 6.91
N GLY A 100 -21.41 -7.11 7.10
CA GLY A 100 -22.37 -7.34 8.19
C GLY A 100 -22.17 -6.50 9.47
N ARG A 101 -21.28 -5.49 9.46
CA ARG A 101 -21.20 -4.51 10.56
C ARG A 101 -22.06 -3.28 10.27
N TYR A 102 -22.86 -2.85 11.25
CA TYR A 102 -23.63 -1.59 11.22
C TYR A 102 -22.71 -0.37 11.40
N VAL A 103 -21.75 -0.19 10.51
CA VAL A 103 -20.82 0.93 10.53
C VAL A 103 -21.10 1.78 9.30
N ASP A 104 -21.41 3.06 9.53
CA ASP A 104 -21.65 4.03 8.45
C ASP A 104 -20.34 4.33 7.71
N ALA A 105 -20.41 4.60 6.41
CA ALA A 105 -19.33 5.14 5.59
C ALA A 105 -18.64 6.36 6.23
N ARG A 106 -19.33 7.15 7.06
CA ARG A 106 -18.72 8.25 7.86
C ARG A 106 -17.62 7.79 8.83
N ALA A 107 -17.63 6.52 9.24
CA ALA A 107 -16.56 5.95 10.05
C ALA A 107 -15.25 5.88 9.27
N VAL A 108 -15.31 5.63 7.95
CA VAL A 108 -14.13 5.63 7.08
C VAL A 108 -13.46 6.99 7.13
N ASP A 109 -14.22 8.07 6.92
CA ASP A 109 -13.68 9.43 6.93
C ASP A 109 -12.99 9.78 8.26
N THR A 110 -13.57 9.35 9.38
CA THR A 110 -13.01 9.55 10.72
C THR A 110 -11.69 8.83 10.90
N HIS A 111 -11.61 7.56 10.48
CA HIS A 111 -10.39 6.76 10.61
C HIS A 111 -9.31 7.22 9.63
N VAL A 112 -9.66 7.62 8.40
CA VAL A 112 -8.72 8.23 7.46
C VAL A 112 -8.13 9.51 8.06
N SER A 113 -8.96 10.36 8.67
CA SER A 113 -8.48 11.58 9.34
C SER A 113 -7.53 11.27 10.49
N LYS A 114 -7.83 10.28 11.33
CA LYS A 114 -6.94 9.82 12.41
C LYS A 114 -5.62 9.27 11.88
N VAL A 115 -5.65 8.41 10.85
CA VAL A 115 -4.45 7.86 10.23
C VAL A 115 -3.58 8.98 9.66
N ARG A 116 -4.15 9.91 8.87
CA ARG A 116 -3.40 11.06 8.34
C ARG A 116 -2.72 11.88 9.44
N LYS A 117 -3.41 12.14 10.56
CA LYS A 117 -2.82 12.85 11.71
C LYS A 117 -1.64 12.09 12.32
N LYS A 118 -1.75 10.76 12.46
CA LYS A 118 -0.68 9.92 12.99
C LYS A 118 0.52 9.81 12.04
N LEU A 119 0.27 9.84 10.73
CA LEU A 119 1.32 9.83 9.71
C LEU A 119 2.10 11.16 9.64
N GLY A 120 1.49 12.27 10.05
CA GLY A 120 2.14 13.59 10.01
C GLY A 120 2.41 14.03 8.57
N LEU A 121 3.65 14.40 8.25
CA LEU A 121 4.07 14.80 6.90
C LEU A 121 3.88 13.68 5.87
N ALA A 122 3.96 12.42 6.29
CA ALA A 122 3.65 11.27 5.44
C ALA A 122 2.15 11.06 5.21
N GLY A 123 1.27 11.89 5.81
CA GLY A 123 -0.18 11.79 5.65
C GLY A 123 -0.70 12.19 4.27
N ASP A 124 0.09 12.94 3.50
CA ASP A 124 -0.27 13.39 2.14
C ASP A 124 -0.28 12.25 1.10
N VAL A 125 0.27 11.08 1.44
CA VAL A 125 0.15 9.87 0.61
C VAL A 125 -1.31 9.43 0.44
N ILE A 126 -2.20 9.77 1.37
CA ILE A 126 -3.64 9.52 1.24
C ILE A 126 -4.28 10.81 0.76
N SER A 127 -4.77 10.87 -0.48
CA SER A 127 -5.49 12.01 -1.06
C SER A 127 -7.00 11.76 -1.10
N SER A 128 -7.77 12.83 -0.96
CA SER A 128 -9.24 12.77 -1.06
C SER A 128 -9.64 13.02 -2.52
N VAL A 129 -10.45 12.13 -3.10
CA VAL A 129 -11.05 12.30 -4.43
C VAL A 129 -12.51 12.69 -4.23
N HIS A 130 -12.83 13.95 -4.54
CA HIS A 130 -14.15 14.52 -4.28
C HIS A 130 -15.25 13.70 -4.99
N GLY A 131 -16.36 13.44 -4.30
CA GLY A 131 -17.49 12.65 -4.83
C GLY A 131 -17.24 11.14 -4.98
N THR A 132 -16.00 10.65 -4.87
CA THR A 132 -15.69 9.23 -5.08
C THR A 132 -15.16 8.53 -3.84
N GLY A 133 -14.14 9.09 -3.17
CA GLY A 133 -13.49 8.41 -2.05
C GLY A 133 -12.06 8.85 -1.80
N TYR A 134 -11.14 7.89 -1.71
CA TYR A 134 -9.75 8.10 -1.33
C TYR A 134 -8.79 7.41 -2.30
N ARG A 135 -7.60 7.97 -2.46
CA ARG A 135 -6.50 7.38 -3.23
C ARG A 135 -5.24 7.39 -2.38
N PHE A 136 -4.44 6.33 -2.51
CA PHE A 136 -3.10 6.28 -1.94
C PHE A 136 -2.06 6.46 -3.06
N SER A 137 -1.15 7.41 -2.94
CA SER A 137 -0.10 7.66 -3.92
C SER A 137 1.27 7.64 -3.24
N VAL A 138 2.18 6.84 -3.80
CA VAL A 138 3.52 6.61 -3.25
C VAL A 138 4.43 7.82 -3.49
N GLU A 139 4.18 8.54 -4.58
CA GLU A 139 4.70 9.86 -4.84
C GLU A 139 3.63 10.85 -4.43
N ALA A 140 3.86 11.61 -3.36
CA ALA A 140 3.00 12.72 -3.00
C ALA A 140 3.14 13.80 -4.09
N GLU A 141 2.35 13.70 -5.16
CA GLU A 141 2.23 14.76 -6.16
C GLU A 141 1.76 16.04 -5.43
N PRO A 142 2.49 17.16 -5.52
CA PRO A 142 2.09 18.41 -4.90
C PRO A 142 0.67 18.80 -5.32
N LYS A 143 -0.16 19.17 -4.34
CA LYS A 143 -1.61 19.45 -4.48
C LYS A 143 -1.99 20.51 -5.54
N GLU A 144 -1.04 21.18 -6.19
CA GLU A 144 -1.28 22.24 -7.17
C GLU A 144 -1.79 21.74 -8.54
N LYS A 145 -1.58 20.47 -8.91
CA LYS A 145 -1.92 20.00 -10.27
C LYS A 145 -3.35 19.50 -10.47
N LEU A 146 -4.12 19.23 -9.42
CA LEU A 146 -5.42 18.55 -9.58
C LEU A 146 -6.60 19.50 -9.90
N ILE A 147 -6.40 20.82 -9.78
CA ILE A 147 -7.42 21.83 -10.11
C ILE A 147 -7.52 22.16 -11.61
N GLY A 148 -6.61 21.65 -12.46
CA GLY A 148 -6.54 22.02 -13.89
C GLY A 148 -7.39 21.20 -14.87
N LEU A 149 -8.17 20.20 -14.43
CA LEU A 149 -8.90 19.29 -15.32
C LEU A 149 -10.43 19.44 -15.30
N SER A 150 -10.97 20.47 -14.64
CA SER A 150 -12.44 20.66 -14.50
C SER A 150 -13.01 21.92 -15.18
N GLU A 151 -12.26 22.65 -16.01
CA GLU A 151 -12.77 23.86 -16.70
C GLU A 151 -12.70 23.80 -18.23
N ALA A 152 -12.81 22.61 -18.82
CA ALA A 152 -12.98 22.47 -20.26
C ALA A 152 -14.20 21.61 -20.59
N GLN A 153 -15.41 22.17 -20.37
CA GLN A 153 -16.62 21.87 -21.15
C GLN A 153 -17.80 22.72 -20.67
N ALA A 154 -17.84 23.97 -21.13
CA ALA A 154 -19.06 24.77 -21.19
C ALA A 154 -19.07 25.57 -22.50
N GLU A 155 -19.00 24.87 -23.63
CA GLU A 155 -19.41 25.47 -24.90
C GLU A 155 -20.94 25.60 -24.91
N LYS A 156 -21.40 26.85 -24.86
CA LYS A 156 -22.79 27.23 -25.05
C LYS A 156 -23.26 26.81 -26.45
N PRO A 157 -24.42 26.16 -26.63
CA PRO A 157 -25.02 26.08 -27.96
C PRO A 157 -25.48 27.49 -28.38
N GLY A 158 -25.01 27.87 -29.56
CA GLY A 158 -25.11 29.19 -30.16
C GLY A 158 -26.53 29.73 -30.30
N GLY A 159 -26.59 31.05 -30.39
CA GLY A 159 -27.80 31.84 -30.55
C GLY A 159 -28.58 31.51 -31.81
N ILE A 160 -29.89 31.66 -31.69
CA ILE A 160 -30.86 31.63 -32.79
C ILE A 160 -30.50 32.79 -33.74
N PRO A 161 -30.28 32.55 -35.05
CA PRO A 161 -30.08 33.65 -35.99
C PRO A 161 -31.41 34.33 -36.30
N SER A 162 -31.46 35.64 -36.02
CA SER A 162 -32.55 36.53 -36.43
C SER A 162 -32.73 36.54 -37.95
N LEU A 163 -33.96 36.32 -38.41
CA LEU A 163 -34.37 36.43 -39.82
C LEU A 163 -34.32 37.90 -40.30
N PRO A 164 -33.88 38.19 -41.53
CA PRO A 164 -33.95 39.53 -42.09
C PRO A 164 -35.36 39.83 -42.60
N GLY A 165 -35.84 41.03 -42.28
CA GLY A 165 -37.17 41.52 -42.64
C GLY A 165 -37.44 41.55 -44.14
N SER A 166 -38.64 41.11 -44.51
CA SER A 166 -39.22 41.34 -45.84
C SER A 166 -40.36 42.35 -45.69
N LYS A 167 -40.18 43.54 -46.26
CA LYS A 167 -41.28 44.44 -46.60
C LYS A 167 -42.03 43.87 -47.82
N PRO A 168 -43.36 44.03 -47.87
CA PRO A 168 -44.04 44.44 -49.10
C PRO A 168 -44.65 45.84 -48.85
N GLN A 169 -44.33 46.90 -49.58
CA GLN A 169 -44.79 47.25 -50.93
C GLN A 169 -46.28 46.94 -51.14
N GLY A 170 -47.10 48.00 -51.11
CA GLY A 170 -48.56 47.99 -51.29
C GLY A 170 -49.22 49.11 -50.53
#